data_AF-A0A2R4WGN7-F1
#
_entry.id   AF-A0A2R4WGN7-F1
#
_cell.length_a   1.000
_cell.length_b   1.000
_cell.length_c   1.000
_cell.angle_alpha   90.00
_cell.angle_beta   90.00
_cell.angle_gamma   90.00
#
_symmetry.space_group_name_H-M   'P 1'
#
loop_
_entity.id
_entity.type
_entity.pdbx_description
1 polymer ?
#
loop_
_entity_poly.entity_id
_entity_poly.type
_entity_poly.pdbx_seq_one_letter_code
_entity_poly.pdbx_strand_id
1 'polypeptide(L)'
;MSIEARIAAIHDEDLLAELEAARGGFLFAVIVEHIAHRQALRDAERAEAGRQQDARAAMGRDQRRRDAVRMVIEAEPVTPDTIQHIHSVLALCGLPYRDPGEEREFFREYGRNTLSILAGRLKNPATGQMELQGLPYGPKARLVLLHLCTEAVRQRSPTVEVADSLSGFMREMGFAVTGGERGTIRQFKEQLHRLAACTMQIGLWDGQSRSSTITMPPFRQLDLWRVGGQDGIAWSKTVQFHQDFYDNLVQHALPVDIRAARAFSGSARKLDLLFWIGYRLRSLQRPLRLSWDIVHKQFGADNASLRSFRQAFKADVAHVKEVFPKLPISLDEAGLQLMPTDPGTLLVPPKPARRKAAAAGAGAA
;
A
#
# COMPACT_ATOMS: atom_id res chain seq x y z
N MET A 1 4.21 -37.99 -36.11
CA MET A 1 4.25 -39.08 -35.11
C MET A 1 3.36 -40.21 -35.61
N SER A 2 3.79 -41.47 -35.47
CA SER A 2 2.91 -42.62 -35.74
C SER A 2 1.75 -42.66 -34.72
N ILE A 3 0.67 -43.37 -35.05
CA ILE A 3 -0.46 -43.59 -34.14
C ILE A 3 0.04 -44.27 -32.84
N GLU A 4 0.97 -45.21 -32.95
CA GLU A 4 1.61 -45.87 -31.80
C GLU A 4 2.36 -44.89 -30.89
N ALA A 5 3.10 -43.94 -31.47
CA ALA A 5 3.79 -42.91 -30.69
C ALA A 5 2.83 -41.96 -29.97
N ARG A 6 1.66 -41.69 -30.56
CA ARG A 6 0.60 -40.88 -29.93
C ARG A 6 -0.07 -41.63 -28.78
N ILE A 7 -0.33 -42.92 -28.96
CA ILE A 7 -0.87 -43.79 -27.90
C ILE A 7 0.11 -43.86 -26.72
N ALA A 8 1.40 -44.06 -26.99
CA ALA A 8 2.43 -44.14 -25.95
C ALA A 8 2.60 -42.84 -25.15
N ALA A 9 2.19 -41.69 -25.71
CA ALA A 9 2.25 -40.40 -25.03
C ALA A 9 1.06 -40.16 -24.09
N ILE A 10 -0.03 -40.93 -24.18
CA ILE A 10 -1.23 -40.79 -23.33
C ILE A 10 -1.00 -41.55 -22.02
N HIS A 11 -1.13 -40.88 -20.87
CA HIS A 11 -0.88 -41.46 -19.55
C HIS A 11 -1.86 -41.03 -18.46
N ASP A 12 -2.67 -40.00 -18.69
CA ASP A 12 -3.74 -39.63 -17.77
C ASP A 12 -4.84 -40.72 -17.77
N GLU A 13 -5.27 -41.17 -16.58
CA GLU A 13 -6.20 -42.29 -16.41
C GLU A 13 -7.54 -42.11 -17.13
N ASP A 14 -8.09 -40.89 -17.16
CA ASP A 14 -9.35 -40.57 -17.83
C ASP A 14 -9.20 -40.61 -19.37
N LEU A 15 -8.07 -40.14 -19.89
CA LEU A 15 -7.75 -40.15 -21.31
C LEU A 15 -7.42 -41.57 -21.81
N LEU A 16 -6.80 -42.40 -20.96
CA LEU A 16 -6.60 -43.82 -21.22
C LEU A 16 -7.93 -44.58 -21.28
N ALA A 17 -8.88 -44.29 -20.38
CA ALA A 17 -10.21 -44.90 -20.42
C ALA A 17 -10.98 -44.52 -21.70
N GLU A 18 -10.89 -43.26 -22.14
CA GLU A 18 -11.49 -42.80 -23.40
C GLU A 18 -10.83 -43.45 -24.63
N LEU A 19 -9.52 -43.65 -24.59
CA LEU A 19 -8.76 -44.35 -25.64
C LEU A 19 -9.21 -45.81 -25.78
N GLU A 20 -9.35 -46.53 -24.66
CA GLU A 20 -9.82 -47.92 -24.67
C GLU A 20 -11.28 -48.03 -25.13
N ALA A 21 -12.14 -47.09 -24.74
CA ALA A 21 -13.53 -47.06 -25.20
C ALA A 21 -13.67 -46.83 -26.73
N ALA A 22 -12.70 -46.13 -27.35
CA ALA A 22 -12.69 -45.87 -28.78
C ALA A 22 -12.07 -47.01 -29.62
N ARG A 23 -11.48 -48.01 -28.96
CA ARG A 23 -10.67 -49.05 -29.61
C ARG A 23 -11.51 -49.92 -30.55
N GLY A 24 -11.00 -50.13 -31.77
CA GLY A 24 -11.69 -50.89 -32.82
C GLY A 24 -12.77 -50.11 -33.60
N GLY A 25 -12.99 -48.82 -33.28
CA GLY A 25 -13.92 -47.96 -34.02
C GLY A 25 -13.34 -47.40 -35.33
N PHE A 26 -14.22 -47.10 -36.30
CA PHE A 26 -13.83 -46.51 -37.61
C PHE A 26 -13.07 -45.18 -37.49
N LEU A 27 -13.35 -44.38 -36.45
CA LEU A 27 -12.71 -43.08 -36.21
C LEU A 27 -11.52 -43.17 -35.23
N PHE A 28 -11.04 -44.37 -34.89
CA PHE A 28 -10.04 -44.56 -33.84
C PHE A 28 -8.79 -43.70 -34.01
N ALA A 29 -8.24 -43.60 -35.23
CA ALA A 29 -7.06 -42.78 -35.51
C ALA A 29 -7.26 -41.28 -35.21
N VAL A 30 -8.45 -40.76 -35.51
CA VAL A 30 -8.83 -39.36 -35.25
C VAL A 30 -9.03 -39.12 -33.75
N ILE A 31 -9.65 -40.08 -33.06
CA ILE A 31 -9.85 -40.03 -31.61
C ILE A 31 -8.52 -40.06 -30.87
N VAL A 32 -7.59 -40.94 -31.26
CA VAL A 32 -6.21 -40.99 -30.72
C VAL A 32 -5.51 -39.64 -30.87
N GLU A 33 -5.63 -39.00 -32.03
CA GLU A 33 -5.04 -37.68 -32.25
C GLU A 33 -5.62 -36.60 -31.34
N HIS A 34 -6.94 -36.60 -31.15
CA HIS A 34 -7.61 -35.68 -30.23
C HIS A 34 -7.22 -35.91 -28.76
N ILE A 35 -7.17 -37.17 -28.32
CA ILE A 35 -6.78 -37.53 -26.95
C ILE A 35 -5.32 -37.17 -26.69
N ALA A 36 -4.41 -37.52 -27.60
CA ALA A 36 -2.99 -37.18 -27.49
C ALA A 36 -2.76 -35.67 -27.49
N HIS A 37 -3.54 -34.90 -28.25
CA HIS A 37 -3.50 -33.45 -28.20
C HIS A 37 -3.93 -32.90 -26.83
N ARG A 38 -5.02 -33.42 -26.24
CA ARG A 38 -5.45 -33.04 -24.89
C ARG A 38 -4.42 -33.39 -23.82
N GLN A 39 -3.80 -34.58 -23.90
CA GLN A 39 -2.70 -34.96 -23.02
C GLN A 39 -1.54 -33.97 -23.12
N ALA A 40 -1.11 -33.64 -24.35
CA ALA A 40 -0.02 -32.70 -24.57
C ALA A 40 -0.31 -31.29 -24.04
N LEU A 41 -1.57 -30.82 -24.15
CA LEU A 41 -2.01 -29.56 -23.52
C LEU A 41 -1.90 -29.63 -22.00
N ARG A 42 -2.41 -30.69 -21.37
CA ARG A 42 -2.31 -30.89 -19.91
C ARG A 42 -0.87 -30.99 -19.42
N ASP A 43 -0.01 -31.67 -20.17
CA ASP A 43 1.42 -31.79 -19.86
C ASP A 43 2.13 -30.44 -19.99
N ALA A 44 1.79 -29.64 -21.01
CA ALA A 44 2.31 -28.29 -21.16
C ALA A 44 1.86 -27.37 -20.00
N GLU A 45 0.60 -27.43 -19.60
CA GLU A 45 0.05 -26.70 -18.45
C GLU A 45 0.72 -27.12 -17.13
N ARG A 46 0.88 -28.43 -16.88
CA ARG A 46 1.60 -28.96 -15.70
C ARG A 46 3.06 -28.53 -15.70
N ALA A 47 3.73 -28.60 -16.85
CA ALA A 47 5.12 -28.17 -16.97
C ALA A 47 5.27 -26.66 -16.76
N GLU A 48 4.33 -25.85 -17.23
CA GLU A 48 4.32 -24.41 -16.97
C GLU A 48 4.05 -24.09 -15.50
N ALA A 49 3.06 -24.75 -14.88
CA ALA A 49 2.77 -24.62 -13.46
C ALA A 49 3.99 -25.03 -12.60
N GLY A 50 4.66 -26.12 -12.96
CA GLY A 50 5.90 -26.58 -12.32
C GLY A 50 7.01 -25.53 -12.43
N ARG A 51 7.28 -25.01 -13.64
CA ARG A 51 8.26 -23.92 -13.84
C ARG A 51 7.93 -22.68 -13.01
N GLN A 52 6.66 -22.28 -12.95
CA GLN A 52 6.23 -21.13 -12.14
C GLN A 52 6.43 -21.39 -10.64
N GLN A 53 6.15 -22.61 -10.18
CA GLN A 53 6.34 -23.02 -8.79
C GLN A 53 7.83 -23.05 -8.42
N ASP A 54 8.69 -23.60 -9.26
CA ASP A 54 10.14 -23.62 -9.06
C ASP A 54 10.73 -22.20 -9.04
N ALA A 55 10.31 -21.36 -9.98
CA ALA A 55 10.70 -19.95 -10.01
C ALA A 55 10.29 -19.22 -8.72
N ARG A 56 9.08 -19.49 -8.19
CA ARG A 56 8.63 -18.94 -6.90
C ARG A 56 9.42 -19.51 -5.72
N ALA A 57 9.76 -20.80 -5.73
CA ALA A 57 10.55 -21.43 -4.68
C ALA A 57 11.96 -20.82 -4.58
N ALA A 58 12.55 -20.43 -5.72
CA ALA A 58 13.84 -19.75 -5.79
C ALA A 58 13.80 -18.29 -5.28
N MET A 59 12.63 -17.66 -5.20
CA MET A 59 12.51 -16.26 -4.75
C MET A 59 12.76 -16.10 -3.25
N GLY A 60 13.44 -15.01 -2.89
CA GLY A 60 13.58 -14.58 -1.51
C GLY A 60 12.22 -14.30 -0.85
N ARG A 61 12.16 -14.37 0.49
CA ARG A 61 10.91 -14.21 1.27
C ARG A 61 10.11 -12.96 0.88
N ASP A 62 10.78 -11.81 0.79
CA ASP A 62 10.11 -10.53 0.49
C ASP A 62 9.64 -10.43 -0.96
N GLN A 63 10.37 -11.07 -1.89
CA GLN A 63 9.99 -11.11 -3.30
C GLN A 63 8.78 -12.01 -3.50
N ARG A 64 8.76 -13.20 -2.88
CA ARG A 64 7.56 -14.07 -2.86
C ARG A 64 6.33 -13.36 -2.33
N ARG A 65 6.49 -12.57 -1.25
CA ARG A 65 5.38 -11.78 -0.70
C ARG A 65 4.85 -10.75 -1.69
N ARG A 66 5.72 -10.07 -2.43
CA ARG A 66 5.31 -9.10 -3.47
C ARG A 66 4.68 -9.79 -4.67
N ASP A 67 5.21 -10.94 -5.09
CA ASP A 67 4.65 -11.77 -6.16
C ASP A 67 3.22 -12.23 -5.83
N ALA A 68 3.01 -12.74 -4.61
CA ALA A 68 1.67 -13.13 -4.14
C ALA A 68 0.70 -11.93 -4.12
N VAL A 69 1.16 -10.76 -3.68
CA VAL A 69 0.32 -9.54 -3.70
C VAL A 69 0.03 -9.10 -5.15
N ARG A 70 1.00 -9.18 -6.07
CA ARG A 70 0.78 -8.89 -7.49
C ARG A 70 -0.36 -9.76 -8.02
N MET A 71 -0.30 -11.07 -7.80
CA MET A 71 -1.32 -11.99 -8.29
C MET A 71 -2.72 -11.63 -7.79
N VAL A 72 -2.86 -11.29 -6.51
CA VAL A 72 -4.13 -10.87 -5.93
C VAL A 72 -4.61 -9.56 -6.56
N ILE A 73 -3.73 -8.58 -6.75
CA ILE A 73 -4.09 -7.29 -7.38
C ILE A 73 -4.49 -7.47 -8.85
N GLU A 74 -3.84 -8.37 -9.59
CA GLU A 74 -4.15 -8.65 -11.00
C GLU A 74 -5.42 -9.48 -11.17
N ALA A 75 -5.71 -10.39 -10.23
CA ALA A 75 -6.88 -11.26 -10.28
C ALA A 75 -8.16 -10.61 -9.71
N GLU A 76 -8.02 -9.76 -8.69
CA GLU A 76 -9.16 -9.19 -7.96
C GLU A 76 -9.24 -7.67 -8.12
N PRO A 77 -10.41 -7.13 -8.54
CA PRO A 77 -10.59 -5.70 -8.68
C PRO A 77 -10.50 -4.99 -7.33
N VAL A 78 -10.14 -3.71 -7.36
CA VAL A 78 -10.17 -2.87 -6.17
C VAL A 78 -11.62 -2.66 -5.71
N THR A 79 -11.92 -3.01 -4.46
CA THR A 79 -13.23 -2.81 -3.81
C THR A 79 -13.12 -1.77 -2.69
N PRO A 80 -14.23 -1.18 -2.21
CA PRO A 80 -14.23 -0.24 -1.09
C PRO A 80 -13.52 -0.76 0.18
N ASP A 81 -13.53 -2.07 0.42
CA ASP A 81 -12.89 -2.69 1.59
C ASP A 81 -11.37 -2.77 1.46
N THR A 82 -10.86 -2.80 0.23
CA THR A 82 -9.43 -2.79 -0.08
C THR A 82 -8.84 -1.39 -0.19
N ILE A 83 -9.69 -0.35 -0.24
CA ILE A 83 -9.26 1.05 -0.31
C ILE A 83 -9.09 1.61 1.09
N GLN A 84 -7.88 2.08 1.36
CA GLN A 84 -7.57 2.94 2.50
C GLN A 84 -7.31 4.38 2.05
N HIS A 85 -7.39 5.33 2.98
CA HIS A 85 -7.20 6.74 2.71
C HIS A 85 -6.11 7.31 3.61
N ILE A 86 -5.22 8.12 3.02
CA ILE A 86 -4.26 8.94 3.77
C ILE A 86 -4.42 10.39 3.35
N HIS A 87 -4.12 11.32 4.24
CA HIS A 87 -4.06 12.73 3.89
C HIS A 87 -3.00 12.97 2.80
N SER A 88 -3.34 13.67 1.71
CA SER A 88 -2.42 13.85 0.56
C SER A 88 -1.11 14.54 0.93
N VAL A 89 -1.13 15.46 1.90
CA VAL A 89 0.11 16.08 2.43
C VAL A 89 1.11 15.03 2.91
N LEU A 90 0.68 13.92 3.51
CA LEU A 90 1.57 12.86 4.00
C LEU A 90 2.12 11.99 2.87
N ALA A 91 1.46 12.00 1.70
CA ALA A 91 1.98 11.39 0.48
C ALA A 91 3.08 12.24 -0.18
N LEU A 92 3.05 13.56 0.05
CA LEU A 92 4.02 14.51 -0.49
C LEU A 92 5.16 14.81 0.49
N CYS A 93 4.84 14.98 1.76
CA CYS A 93 5.75 15.28 2.85
C CYS A 93 5.64 14.17 3.90
N GLY A 94 6.31 13.04 3.66
CA GLY A 94 6.27 11.91 4.58
C GLY A 94 7.02 12.15 5.89
N LEU A 95 6.71 11.34 6.90
CA LEU A 95 7.38 11.34 8.22
C LEU A 95 8.90 11.04 8.10
N PRO A 96 9.70 11.17 9.16
CA PRO A 96 11.04 10.59 9.21
C PRO A 96 11.05 9.09 8.85
N TYR A 97 12.09 8.62 8.16
CA TYR A 97 12.22 7.21 7.79
C TYR A 97 12.79 6.36 8.94
N ARG A 98 13.67 6.94 9.75
CA ARG A 98 14.30 6.34 10.93
C ARG A 98 13.99 7.17 12.17
N ASP A 99 14.32 6.64 13.33
CA ASP A 99 14.17 7.37 14.60
C ASP A 99 15.08 8.61 14.56
N PRO A 100 14.53 9.83 14.68
CA PRO A 100 15.32 11.06 14.74
C PRO A 100 16.10 11.22 16.06
N GLY A 101 15.91 10.33 17.04
CA GLY A 101 16.60 10.40 18.32
C GLY A 101 16.05 11.53 19.18
N GLU A 102 16.92 12.45 19.59
CA GLU A 102 16.57 13.56 20.50
C GLU A 102 15.90 14.75 19.79
N GLU A 103 15.87 14.74 18.45
CA GLU A 103 15.24 15.78 17.66
C GLU A 103 13.77 15.97 18.03
N ARG A 104 13.39 17.23 18.22
CA ARG A 104 12.04 17.62 18.66
C ARG A 104 11.18 18.18 17.55
N GLU A 105 11.80 18.69 16.51
CA GLU A 105 11.13 19.22 15.34
C GLU A 105 11.63 18.51 14.09
N PHE A 106 10.72 18.24 13.16
CA PHE A 106 11.05 17.73 11.85
C PHE A 106 10.25 18.46 10.80
N PHE A 107 10.93 18.93 9.76
CA PHE A 107 10.31 19.57 8.61
C PHE A 107 10.60 18.79 7.33
N ARG A 108 9.60 18.73 6.45
CA ARG A 108 9.75 18.24 5.08
C ARG A 108 8.99 19.12 4.11
N GLU A 109 9.69 19.54 3.06
CA GLU A 109 9.15 20.40 2.02
C GLU A 109 9.02 19.64 0.71
N TYR A 110 7.92 19.89 0.02
CA TYR A 110 7.69 19.40 -1.33
C TYR A 110 7.00 20.45 -2.20
N GLY A 111 7.83 21.16 -2.97
CA GLY A 111 7.39 22.25 -3.84
C GLY A 111 6.76 23.38 -3.03
N ARG A 112 5.42 23.37 -2.98
CA ARG A 112 4.59 24.38 -2.31
C ARG A 112 3.96 23.90 -1.00
N ASN A 113 4.26 22.68 -0.60
CA ASN A 113 3.71 22.05 0.60
C ASN A 113 4.84 21.85 1.61
N THR A 114 4.56 22.11 2.87
CA THR A 114 5.48 21.88 3.97
C THR A 114 4.73 21.11 5.06
N LEU A 115 5.38 20.10 5.62
CA LEU A 115 4.95 19.46 6.86
C LEU A 115 6.01 19.74 7.92
N SER A 116 5.63 20.43 8.99
CA SER A 116 6.41 20.44 10.25
C SER A 116 5.73 19.53 11.27
N ILE A 117 6.53 18.83 12.06
CA ILE A 117 6.10 17.94 13.13
C ILE A 117 6.86 18.32 14.37
N LEU A 118 6.13 18.63 15.44
CA LEU A 118 6.69 18.90 16.76
C LEU A 118 6.37 17.75 17.69
N ALA A 119 7.38 17.17 18.31
CA ALA A 119 7.25 16.13 19.32
C ALA A 119 6.65 16.70 20.62
N GLY A 120 5.63 16.05 21.17
CA GLY A 120 4.92 16.51 22.37
C GLY A 120 5.18 15.68 23.63
N ARG A 121 4.21 15.74 24.54
CA ARG A 121 4.24 15.05 25.84
C ARG A 121 2.94 14.29 26.05
N LEU A 122 3.01 13.18 26.78
CA LEU A 122 1.83 12.46 27.26
C LEU A 122 1.87 12.34 28.77
N LYS A 123 0.69 12.35 29.39
CA LYS A 123 0.55 12.06 30.82
C LYS A 123 0.71 10.54 31.01
N ASN A 124 1.72 10.12 31.76
CA ASN A 124 1.86 8.71 32.13
C ASN A 124 0.84 8.39 33.25
N PRO A 125 -0.05 7.40 33.06
CA PRO A 125 -1.08 7.06 34.05
C PRO A 125 -0.52 6.39 35.32
N ALA A 126 0.64 5.75 35.25
CA ALA A 126 1.27 5.08 36.39
C ALA A 126 2.07 6.07 37.27
N THR A 127 2.77 7.02 36.66
CA THR A 127 3.61 7.99 37.40
C THR A 127 2.91 9.34 37.61
N GLY A 128 1.86 9.62 36.84
CA GLY A 128 1.20 10.93 36.82
C GLY A 128 2.06 12.05 36.22
N GLN A 129 3.22 11.74 35.62
CA GLN A 129 4.13 12.77 35.08
C GLN A 129 3.87 13.03 33.59
N MET A 130 4.25 14.23 33.12
CA MET A 130 4.24 14.58 31.70
C MET A 130 5.52 14.09 31.03
N GLU A 131 5.45 12.93 30.39
CA GLU A 131 6.57 12.27 29.73
C GLU A 131 6.74 12.74 28.30
N LEU A 132 7.98 13.06 27.94
CA LEU A 132 8.38 13.41 26.58
C LEU A 132 8.20 12.22 25.66
N GLN A 133 7.60 12.46 24.49
CA GLN A 133 7.55 11.50 23.39
C GLN A 133 8.45 11.99 22.26
N GLY A 134 9.07 11.07 21.52
CA GLY A 134 9.84 11.41 20.32
C GLY A 134 8.96 11.70 19.10
N LEU A 135 9.59 12.07 17.99
CA LEU A 135 8.90 12.26 16.71
C LEU A 135 8.42 10.93 16.13
N PRO A 136 7.20 10.85 15.56
CA PRO A 136 6.71 9.65 14.89
C PRO A 136 7.53 9.36 13.63
N TYR A 137 7.87 8.10 13.38
CA TYR A 137 8.75 7.72 12.27
C TYR A 137 8.47 6.34 11.70
N GLY A 138 9.13 6.05 10.59
CA GLY A 138 9.19 4.71 10.02
C GLY A 138 7.87 4.23 9.41
N PRO A 139 7.81 2.94 9.01
CA PRO A 139 6.66 2.42 8.28
C PRO A 139 5.43 2.26 9.16
N LYS A 140 5.59 1.99 10.47
CA LYS A 140 4.48 1.74 11.38
C LYS A 140 3.63 2.99 11.61
N ALA A 141 4.25 4.14 11.88
CA ALA A 141 3.52 5.39 12.03
C ALA A 141 2.70 5.75 10.78
N ARG A 142 3.26 5.52 9.59
CA ARG A 142 2.55 5.73 8.31
C ARG A 142 1.33 4.84 8.16
N LEU A 143 1.46 3.56 8.55
CA LEU A 143 0.38 2.59 8.44
C LEU A 143 -0.71 2.83 9.49
N VAL A 144 -0.34 3.29 10.69
CA VAL A 144 -1.29 3.83 11.68
C VAL A 144 -2.09 4.99 11.08
N LEU A 145 -1.40 5.99 10.52
CA LEU A 145 -2.07 7.17 9.94
C LEU A 145 -2.97 6.77 8.77
N LEU A 146 -2.51 5.91 7.87
CA LEU A 146 -3.30 5.38 6.76
C LEU A 146 -4.59 4.72 7.27
N HIS A 147 -4.49 3.88 8.30
CA HIS A 147 -5.66 3.18 8.82
C HIS A 147 -6.62 4.13 9.58
N LEU A 148 -6.11 4.97 10.49
CA LEU A 148 -6.95 5.92 11.24
C LEU A 148 -7.63 6.93 10.31
N CYS A 149 -6.92 7.44 9.30
CA CYS A 149 -7.51 8.31 8.28
C CYS A 149 -8.60 7.58 7.48
N THR A 150 -8.40 6.29 7.19
CA THR A 150 -9.44 5.46 6.54
C THR A 150 -10.69 5.38 7.39
N GLU A 151 -10.55 5.07 8.68
CA GLU A 151 -11.70 4.97 9.58
C GLU A 151 -12.45 6.29 9.71
N ALA A 152 -11.74 7.42 9.76
CA ALA A 152 -12.36 8.75 9.76
C ALA A 152 -13.19 9.03 8.51
N VAL A 153 -12.63 8.72 7.33
CA VAL A 153 -13.31 8.89 6.05
C VAL A 153 -14.49 7.92 5.92
N ARG A 154 -14.32 6.66 6.37
CA ARG A 154 -15.33 5.60 6.27
C ARG A 154 -16.52 5.86 7.18
N GLN A 155 -16.27 6.21 8.44
CA GLN A 155 -17.30 6.50 9.44
C GLN A 155 -17.87 7.91 9.29
N ARG A 156 -17.23 8.76 8.47
CA ARG A 156 -17.61 10.17 8.25
C ARG A 156 -17.73 10.95 9.56
N SER A 157 -16.76 10.71 10.44
CA SER A 157 -16.75 11.30 11.78
C SER A 157 -15.32 11.66 12.18
N PRO A 158 -15.12 12.81 12.85
CA PRO A 158 -13.84 13.13 13.50
C PRO A 158 -13.60 12.26 14.73
N THR A 159 -14.62 11.62 15.30
CA THR A 159 -14.47 10.61 16.36
C THR A 159 -14.71 9.25 15.75
N VAL A 160 -13.66 8.42 15.71
CA VAL A 160 -13.71 7.10 15.06
C VAL A 160 -13.64 5.98 16.07
N GLU A 161 -14.48 4.97 15.88
CA GLU A 161 -14.37 3.71 16.60
C GLU A 161 -13.25 2.87 15.96
N VAL A 162 -12.39 2.29 16.79
CA VAL A 162 -11.30 1.36 16.42
C VAL A 162 -11.50 0.04 17.14
N ALA A 163 -10.78 -1.01 16.70
CA ALA A 163 -10.83 -2.35 17.29
C ALA A 163 -10.80 -2.35 18.83
N ASP A 164 -11.36 -3.38 19.47
CA ASP A 164 -11.42 -3.48 20.94
C ASP A 164 -10.06 -3.66 21.65
N SER A 165 -8.97 -3.83 20.90
CA SER A 165 -7.62 -3.96 21.44
C SER A 165 -6.56 -3.55 20.42
N LEU A 166 -5.36 -3.19 20.90
CA LEU A 166 -4.20 -2.95 20.05
C LEU A 166 -3.89 -4.14 19.14
N SER A 167 -4.02 -5.36 19.66
CA SER A 167 -3.83 -6.58 18.87
C SER A 167 -4.90 -6.72 17.77
N GLY A 168 -6.16 -6.38 18.06
CA GLY A 168 -7.23 -6.32 17.07
C GLY A 168 -6.93 -5.31 15.98
N PHE A 169 -6.55 -4.09 16.37
CA PHE A 169 -6.17 -3.00 15.49
C PHE A 169 -5.02 -3.41 14.55
N MET A 170 -3.97 -4.03 15.11
CA MET A 170 -2.84 -4.55 14.34
C MET A 170 -3.27 -5.63 13.32
N ARG A 171 -4.20 -6.52 13.68
CA ARG A 171 -4.74 -7.53 12.76
C ARG A 171 -5.57 -6.92 11.63
N GLU A 172 -6.37 -5.90 11.91
CA GLU A 172 -7.14 -5.17 10.89
C GLU A 172 -6.22 -4.51 9.85
N MET A 173 -5.09 -3.97 10.30
CA MET A 173 -4.04 -3.48 9.39
C MET A 173 -3.27 -4.59 8.66
N GLY A 174 -3.44 -5.86 9.06
CA GLY A 174 -2.79 -7.03 8.46
C GLY A 174 -1.36 -7.27 8.95
N PHE A 175 -1.04 -6.84 10.17
CA PHE A 175 0.24 -7.14 10.80
C PHE A 175 0.16 -8.38 11.68
N ALA A 176 1.27 -9.13 11.70
CA ALA A 176 1.47 -10.17 12.70
C ALA A 176 1.57 -9.54 14.10
N VAL A 177 0.80 -10.08 15.03
CA VAL A 177 0.81 -9.66 16.44
C VAL A 177 1.79 -10.55 17.19
N THR A 178 2.95 -10.00 17.54
CA THR A 178 3.97 -10.71 18.31
C THR A 178 4.37 -9.93 19.55
N GLY A 179 4.42 -10.63 20.69
CA GLY A 179 4.87 -10.10 21.98
C GLY A 179 6.38 -10.15 22.18
N GLY A 180 6.82 -9.81 23.39
CA GLY A 180 8.23 -9.81 23.79
C GLY A 180 8.99 -8.53 23.43
N GLU A 181 10.26 -8.47 23.83
CA GLU A 181 11.09 -7.26 23.73
C GLU A 181 11.29 -6.77 22.28
N ARG A 182 11.40 -7.72 21.34
CA ARG A 182 11.54 -7.48 19.89
C ARG A 182 10.22 -7.65 19.13
N GLY A 183 9.09 -7.76 19.86
CA GLY A 183 7.76 -7.97 19.32
C GLY A 183 7.23 -6.77 18.54
N THR A 184 6.26 -7.02 17.65
CA THR A 184 5.63 -5.96 16.86
C THR A 184 4.79 -5.02 17.70
N ILE A 185 4.18 -5.52 18.79
CA ILE A 185 3.28 -4.78 19.69
C ILE A 185 3.98 -3.57 20.30
N ARG A 186 5.16 -3.75 20.90
CA ARG A 186 5.90 -2.67 21.57
C ARG A 186 6.21 -1.52 20.61
N GLN A 187 6.77 -1.85 19.45
CA GLN A 187 7.12 -0.87 18.43
C GLN A 187 5.88 -0.16 17.85
N PHE A 188 4.75 -0.85 17.76
CA PHE A 188 3.51 -0.27 17.27
C PHE A 188 2.93 0.72 18.29
N LYS A 189 2.90 0.30 19.55
CA LYS A 189 2.50 1.11 20.70
C LYS A 189 3.33 2.38 20.82
N GLU A 190 4.65 2.26 20.68
CA GLU A 190 5.56 3.40 20.66
C GLU A 190 5.17 4.44 19.59
N GLN A 191 4.97 4.00 18.34
CA GLN A 191 4.60 4.93 17.27
C GLN A 191 3.22 5.55 17.49
N LEU A 192 2.28 4.81 18.08
CA LEU A 192 0.97 5.34 18.43
C LEU A 192 1.08 6.45 19.50
N HIS A 193 1.94 6.29 20.51
CA HIS A 193 2.19 7.35 21.51
C HIS A 193 2.81 8.59 20.88
N ARG A 194 3.83 8.40 20.04
CA ARG A 194 4.49 9.51 19.35
C ARG A 194 3.50 10.28 18.47
N LEU A 195 2.62 9.58 17.77
CA LEU A 195 1.53 10.18 17.00
C LEU A 195 0.48 10.89 17.86
N ALA A 196 0.09 10.30 18.99
CA ALA A 196 -0.83 10.89 19.96
C ALA A 196 -0.31 12.21 20.53
N ALA A 197 1.01 12.30 20.72
CA ALA A 197 1.66 13.43 21.37
C ALA A 197 2.04 14.54 20.40
N CYS A 198 2.32 14.22 19.13
CA CYS A 198 2.88 15.18 18.20
C CYS A 198 1.87 16.23 17.73
N THR A 199 2.38 17.39 17.32
CA THR A 199 1.62 18.41 16.59
C THR A 199 2.10 18.45 15.14
N MET A 200 1.18 18.51 14.19
CA MET A 200 1.50 18.65 12.77
C MET A 200 1.16 20.06 12.28
N GLN A 201 2.03 20.64 11.46
CA GLN A 201 1.77 21.91 10.79
C GLN A 201 1.88 21.71 9.29
N ILE A 202 0.79 21.99 8.57
CA ILE A 202 0.73 21.91 7.12
C ILE A 202 0.83 23.33 6.57
N GLY A 203 1.96 23.65 5.96
CA GLY A 203 2.14 24.87 5.19
C GLY A 203 1.75 24.64 3.75
N LEU A 204 0.89 25.50 3.21
CA LEU A 204 0.56 25.56 1.78
C LEU A 204 0.92 26.95 1.26
N TRP A 205 1.59 27.02 0.11
CA TRP A 205 1.95 28.28 -0.53
C TRP A 205 1.52 28.29 -1.99
N ASP A 206 0.85 29.36 -2.45
CA ASP A 206 0.37 29.45 -3.84
C ASP A 206 1.47 29.84 -4.84
N GLY A 207 2.67 30.17 -4.37
CA GLY A 207 3.78 30.60 -5.21
C GLY A 207 3.76 32.08 -5.61
N GLN A 208 2.82 32.86 -5.09
CA GLN A 208 2.62 34.28 -5.42
C GLN A 208 2.41 35.15 -4.19
N SER A 209 1.27 35.04 -3.51
CA SER A 209 0.84 36.02 -2.49
C SER A 209 0.12 35.41 -1.29
N ARG A 210 -0.30 34.15 -1.37
CA ARG A 210 -1.03 33.47 -0.28
C ARG A 210 -0.20 32.32 0.24
N SER A 211 0.15 32.41 1.51
CA SER A 211 0.53 31.26 2.33
C SER A 211 -0.58 31.01 3.34
N SER A 212 -0.88 29.73 3.58
CA SER A 212 -1.74 29.31 4.67
C SER A 212 -1.00 28.24 5.47
N THR A 213 -0.82 28.49 6.77
CA THR A 213 -0.27 27.51 7.70
C THR A 213 -1.40 26.99 8.56
N ILE A 214 -1.59 25.68 8.52
CA ILE A 214 -2.59 24.97 9.29
C ILE A 214 -1.84 24.20 10.39
N THR A 215 -1.90 24.68 11.63
CA THR A 215 -1.27 24.04 12.79
C THR A 215 -2.31 23.25 13.57
N MET A 216 -2.13 21.93 13.67
CA MET A 216 -3.10 21.04 14.30
C MET A 216 -2.42 19.76 14.81
N PRO A 217 -2.66 19.34 16.06
CA PRO A 217 -2.39 17.96 16.41
C PRO A 217 -3.31 17.05 15.56
N PRO A 218 -2.80 15.94 15.00
CA PRO A 218 -3.65 15.05 14.21
C PRO A 218 -4.80 14.46 15.06
N PHE A 219 -4.57 14.31 16.37
CA PHE A 219 -5.55 13.82 17.33
C PHE A 219 -5.81 14.87 18.40
N ARG A 220 -7.09 15.17 18.65
CA ARG A 220 -7.53 15.97 19.80
C ARG A 220 -7.47 15.17 21.09
N GLN A 221 -7.84 13.90 21.01
CA GLN A 221 -7.84 12.97 22.13
C GLN A 221 -7.62 11.56 21.62
N LEU A 222 -6.64 10.87 22.21
CA LEU A 222 -6.34 9.47 21.94
C LEU A 222 -6.10 8.78 23.29
N ASP A 223 -7.18 8.25 23.86
CA ASP A 223 -7.15 7.64 25.20
C ASP A 223 -6.58 6.23 25.12
N LEU A 224 -5.26 6.08 25.16
CA LEU A 224 -4.66 4.73 25.06
C LEU A 224 -4.71 3.94 26.36
N TRP A 225 -5.30 4.50 27.43
CA TRP A 225 -5.16 3.97 28.79
C TRP A 225 -6.39 4.14 29.67
N ARG A 226 -6.80 3.04 30.32
CA ARG A 226 -7.52 3.02 31.60
C ARG A 226 -6.89 1.94 32.47
N VAL A 227 -6.74 2.21 33.77
CA VAL A 227 -6.32 1.21 34.75
C VAL A 227 -7.49 0.23 34.98
N GLY A 228 -7.27 -1.08 34.83
CA GLY A 228 -8.25 -2.11 35.25
C GLY A 228 -8.71 -3.14 34.20
N GLY A 229 -7.79 -3.82 33.51
CA GLY A 229 -8.07 -5.03 32.73
C GLY A 229 -6.95 -6.05 32.92
N GLN A 230 -7.20 -7.34 32.67
CA GLN A 230 -6.28 -8.45 33.00
C GLN A 230 -4.85 -8.32 32.40
N ASP A 231 -4.65 -7.46 31.39
CA ASP A 231 -3.36 -7.14 30.76
C ASP A 231 -2.81 -5.73 31.09
N GLY A 232 -3.41 -5.01 32.04
CA GLY A 232 -2.92 -3.73 32.57
C GLY A 232 -3.02 -2.50 31.63
N ILE A 233 -3.64 -2.60 30.45
CA ILE A 233 -3.78 -1.50 29.50
C ILE A 233 -5.19 -1.51 28.89
N ALA A 234 -6.05 -0.55 29.23
CA ALA A 234 -7.29 -0.36 28.48
C ALA A 234 -7.04 0.52 27.24
N TRP A 235 -7.16 -0.11 26.08
CA TRP A 235 -7.24 0.53 24.79
C TRP A 235 -8.56 1.31 24.66
N SER A 236 -8.54 2.61 24.35
CA SER A 236 -9.79 3.28 23.98
C SER A 236 -10.22 2.80 22.61
N LYS A 237 -11.50 2.45 22.56
CA LYS A 237 -12.20 2.13 21.32
C LYS A 237 -12.40 3.37 20.47
N THR A 238 -12.12 4.58 20.95
CA THR A 238 -12.38 5.82 20.24
C THR A 238 -11.12 6.65 20.03
N VAL A 239 -10.88 7.09 18.81
CA VAL A 239 -9.85 8.09 18.45
C VAL A 239 -10.54 9.36 17.98
N GLN A 240 -10.24 10.50 18.61
CA GLN A 240 -10.80 11.79 18.19
C GLN A 240 -9.75 12.61 17.45
N PHE A 241 -10.02 12.90 16.18
CA PHE A 241 -9.27 13.82 15.35
C PHE A 241 -9.55 15.27 15.73
N HIS A 242 -8.58 16.14 15.46
CA HIS A 242 -8.86 17.57 15.45
C HIS A 242 -9.82 17.89 14.30
N GLN A 243 -10.83 18.75 14.53
CA GLN A 243 -11.88 19.03 13.54
C GLN A 243 -11.29 19.53 12.22
N ASP A 244 -10.42 20.54 12.29
CA ASP A 244 -9.79 21.09 11.09
C ASP A 244 -8.93 20.05 10.32
N PHE A 245 -8.30 19.10 11.03
CA PHE A 245 -7.53 18.03 10.38
C PHE A 245 -8.47 17.07 9.66
N TYR A 246 -9.56 16.69 10.32
CA TYR A 246 -10.60 15.85 9.75
C TYR A 246 -11.22 16.49 8.50
N ASP A 247 -11.58 17.77 8.58
CA ASP A 247 -12.19 18.50 7.46
C ASP A 247 -11.21 18.58 6.27
N ASN A 248 -9.93 18.83 6.52
CA ASN A 248 -8.90 18.82 5.46
C ASN A 248 -8.68 17.40 4.90
N LEU A 249 -8.65 16.38 5.76
CA LEU A 249 -8.53 14.98 5.36
C LEU A 249 -9.66 14.56 4.43
N VAL A 250 -10.91 14.89 4.73
CA VAL A 250 -12.07 14.53 3.89
C VAL A 250 -11.95 15.15 2.50
N GLN A 251 -11.43 16.36 2.39
CA GLN A 251 -11.23 17.05 1.11
C GLN A 251 -10.02 16.54 0.33
N HIS A 252 -8.99 16.06 1.03
CA HIS A 252 -7.69 15.70 0.47
C HIS A 252 -7.31 14.23 0.72
N ALA A 253 -8.30 13.35 0.82
CA ALA A 253 -8.11 11.93 1.02
C ALA A 253 -7.53 11.27 -0.25
N LEU A 254 -6.29 10.80 -0.15
CA LEU A 254 -5.65 10.00 -1.19
C LEU A 254 -5.99 8.52 -0.99
N PRO A 255 -6.66 7.87 -1.95
CA PRO A 255 -6.93 6.44 -1.86
C PRO A 255 -5.67 5.60 -2.16
N VAL A 256 -5.52 4.51 -1.41
CA VAL A 256 -4.38 3.58 -1.45
C VAL A 256 -4.92 2.15 -1.38
N ASP A 257 -4.42 1.25 -2.23
CA ASP A 257 -4.71 -0.18 -2.12
C ASP A 257 -3.96 -0.77 -0.91
N ILE A 258 -4.70 -1.27 0.09
CA ILE A 258 -4.13 -1.82 1.31
C ILE A 258 -3.25 -3.05 1.03
N ARG A 259 -3.54 -3.82 -0.02
CA ARG A 259 -2.75 -4.99 -0.41
C ARG A 259 -1.33 -4.56 -0.78
N ALA A 260 -1.21 -3.48 -1.55
CA ALA A 260 0.08 -2.88 -1.90
C ALA A 260 0.78 -2.23 -0.70
N ALA A 261 0.05 -1.49 0.14
CA ALA A 261 0.64 -0.92 1.35
C ALA A 261 1.21 -2.01 2.28
N ARG A 262 0.49 -3.13 2.43
CA ARG A 262 0.96 -4.31 3.17
C ARG A 262 2.23 -4.89 2.53
N ALA A 263 2.31 -5.00 1.20
CA ALA A 263 3.51 -5.47 0.50
C ALA A 263 4.77 -4.63 0.76
N PHE A 264 4.62 -3.39 1.23
CA PHE A 264 5.74 -2.49 1.55
C PHE A 264 5.83 -2.12 3.04
N SER A 265 5.09 -2.82 3.92
CA SER A 265 4.99 -2.49 5.34
C SER A 265 6.30 -2.53 6.14
N GLY A 266 7.37 -3.10 5.59
CA GLY A 266 8.71 -3.10 6.18
C GLY A 266 9.58 -1.91 5.78
N SER A 267 9.13 -1.01 4.89
CA SER A 267 9.95 0.07 4.37
C SER A 267 9.18 1.39 4.26
N ALA A 268 9.58 2.35 5.08
CA ALA A 268 9.00 3.69 5.10
C ALA A 268 9.15 4.41 3.75
N ARG A 269 10.31 4.28 3.09
CA ARG A 269 10.57 4.90 1.79
C ARG A 269 9.74 4.29 0.67
N LYS A 270 9.52 2.97 0.66
CA LYS A 270 8.64 2.32 -0.33
C LYS A 270 7.17 2.70 -0.15
N LEU A 271 6.71 2.87 1.09
CA LEU A 271 5.37 3.40 1.37
C LEU A 271 5.20 4.83 0.86
N ASP A 272 6.15 5.72 1.17
CA ASP A 272 6.11 7.10 0.66
C ASP A 272 6.17 7.12 -0.87
N LEU A 273 7.00 6.27 -1.49
CA LEU A 273 7.03 6.13 -2.95
C LEU A 273 5.68 5.68 -3.51
N LEU A 274 5.04 4.68 -2.88
CA LEU A 274 3.71 4.22 -3.27
C LEU A 274 2.68 5.35 -3.19
N PHE A 275 2.63 6.08 -2.08
CA PHE A 275 1.69 7.18 -1.88
C PHE A 275 1.95 8.33 -2.86
N TRP A 276 3.23 8.70 -3.02
CA TRP A 276 3.64 9.78 -3.91
C TRP A 276 3.29 9.49 -5.36
N ILE A 277 3.55 8.26 -5.85
CA ILE A 277 3.17 7.84 -7.20
C ILE A 277 1.65 7.87 -7.36
N GLY A 278 0.90 7.33 -6.39
CA GLY A 278 -0.56 7.34 -6.39
C GLY A 278 -1.15 8.75 -6.47
N TYR A 279 -0.56 9.69 -5.73
CA TYR A 279 -0.93 11.11 -5.78
C TYR A 279 -0.60 11.73 -7.14
N ARG A 280 0.64 11.58 -7.61
CA ARG A 280 1.13 12.22 -8.85
C ARG A 280 0.37 11.74 -10.08
N LEU A 281 0.20 10.42 -10.24
CA LEU A 281 -0.45 9.87 -11.43
C LEU A 281 -1.91 10.32 -11.58
N ARG A 282 -2.61 10.61 -10.48
CA ARG A 282 -4.01 11.07 -10.50
C ARG A 282 -4.20 12.43 -11.19
N SER A 283 -3.16 13.26 -11.23
CA SER A 283 -3.21 14.62 -11.78
C SER A 283 -2.22 14.86 -12.92
N LEU A 284 -1.46 13.84 -13.32
CA LEU A 284 -0.39 13.97 -14.30
C LEU A 284 -0.94 14.01 -15.74
N GLN A 285 -0.92 15.18 -16.37
CA GLN A 285 -1.40 15.36 -17.76
C GLN A 285 -0.30 15.25 -18.82
N ARG A 286 0.97 15.45 -18.44
CA ARG A 286 2.12 15.42 -19.35
C ARG A 286 3.26 14.64 -18.69
N PRO A 287 4.21 14.09 -19.45
CA PRO A 287 5.39 13.43 -18.88
C PRO A 287 6.10 14.33 -17.85
N LEU A 288 6.37 13.78 -16.66
CA LEU A 288 7.09 14.47 -15.59
C LEU A 288 8.49 13.87 -15.48
N ARG A 289 9.50 14.71 -15.76
CA ARG A 289 10.91 14.38 -15.55
C ARG A 289 11.41 15.04 -14.27
N LEU A 290 12.01 14.26 -13.38
CA LEU A 290 12.66 14.74 -12.17
C LEU A 290 14.13 14.36 -12.22
N SER A 291 15.02 15.33 -11.97
CA SER A 291 16.46 15.04 -11.84
C SER A 291 16.72 14.20 -10.60
N TRP A 292 17.85 13.50 -10.58
CA TRP A 292 18.28 12.75 -9.40
C TRP A 292 18.38 13.61 -8.13
N ASP A 293 18.75 14.89 -8.24
CA ASP A 293 18.83 15.79 -7.09
C ASP A 293 17.45 16.09 -6.51
N ILE A 294 16.43 16.26 -7.35
CA ILE A 294 15.04 16.45 -6.89
C ILE A 294 14.51 15.18 -6.24
N VAL A 295 14.77 14.01 -6.85
CA VAL A 295 14.37 12.72 -6.29
C VAL A 295 15.08 12.43 -4.96
N HIS A 296 16.35 12.82 -4.85
CA HIS A 296 17.14 12.68 -3.62
C HIS A 296 16.67 13.62 -2.51
N LYS A 297 16.39 14.89 -2.81
CA LYS A 297 15.75 15.80 -1.83
C LYS A 297 14.46 15.22 -1.26
N GLN A 298 13.69 14.52 -2.09
CA GLN A 298 12.41 13.93 -1.69
C GLN A 298 12.54 12.63 -0.89
N PHE A 299 13.35 11.67 -1.35
CA PHE A 299 13.38 10.30 -0.82
C PHE A 299 14.73 9.91 -0.19
N GLY A 300 15.71 10.81 -0.23
CA GLY A 300 17.10 10.57 0.16
C GLY A 300 17.51 11.19 1.49
N ALA A 301 16.56 11.68 2.29
CA ALA A 301 16.81 12.40 3.55
C ALA A 301 17.85 11.75 4.48
N ASP A 302 17.87 10.41 4.56
CA ASP A 302 18.77 9.66 5.45
C ASP A 302 20.08 9.22 4.77
N ASN A 303 20.32 9.61 3.52
CA ASN A 303 21.46 9.14 2.74
C ASN A 303 22.22 10.31 2.10
N ALA A 304 23.35 10.68 2.68
CA ALA A 304 24.17 11.77 2.15
C ALA A 304 24.75 11.48 0.75
N SER A 305 24.92 10.20 0.37
CA SER A 305 25.51 9.83 -0.92
C SER A 305 24.47 9.64 -2.00
N LEU A 306 24.50 10.53 -3.00
CA LEU A 306 23.62 10.45 -4.17
C LEU A 306 23.81 9.12 -4.94
N ARG A 307 25.03 8.58 -5.01
CA ARG A 307 25.32 7.33 -5.71
C ARG A 307 24.64 6.14 -5.04
N SER A 308 24.82 5.96 -3.73
CA SER A 308 24.21 4.84 -3.01
C SER A 308 22.69 5.02 -2.94
N PHE A 309 22.20 6.26 -2.88
CA PHE A 309 20.77 6.56 -2.98
C PHE A 309 20.20 6.11 -4.33
N ARG A 310 20.83 6.47 -5.46
CA ARG A 310 20.39 6.04 -6.80
C ARG A 310 20.26 4.52 -6.88
N GLN A 311 21.21 3.77 -6.34
CA GLN A 311 21.17 2.31 -6.31
C GLN A 311 19.99 1.80 -5.47
N ALA A 312 19.83 2.30 -4.25
CA ALA A 312 18.75 1.89 -3.36
C ALA A 312 17.35 2.26 -3.91
N PHE A 313 17.22 3.44 -4.50
CA PHE A 313 15.98 3.93 -5.07
C PHE A 313 15.60 3.17 -6.36
N LYS A 314 16.58 2.79 -7.19
CA LYS A 314 16.34 1.88 -8.33
C LYS A 314 15.77 0.54 -7.87
N ALA A 315 16.31 -0.03 -6.80
CA ALA A 315 15.77 -1.25 -6.21
C ALA A 315 14.35 -1.05 -5.66
N ASP A 316 14.08 0.08 -5.01
CA ASP A 316 12.74 0.39 -4.50
C ASP A 316 11.70 0.52 -5.63
N VAL A 317 12.03 1.23 -6.71
CA VAL A 317 11.14 1.31 -7.89
C VAL A 317 10.95 -0.06 -8.53
N ALA A 318 12.01 -0.88 -8.64
CA ALA A 318 11.88 -2.25 -9.14
C ALA A 318 10.90 -3.07 -8.27
N HIS A 319 11.01 -2.99 -6.94
CA HIS A 319 10.08 -3.65 -6.03
C HIS A 319 8.62 -3.16 -6.17
N VAL A 320 8.41 -1.87 -6.44
CA VAL A 320 7.07 -1.35 -6.73
C VAL A 320 6.55 -1.90 -8.06
N LYS A 321 7.40 -1.98 -9.09
CA LYS A 321 7.04 -2.57 -10.40
C LYS A 321 6.79 -4.07 -10.34
N GLU A 322 7.39 -4.80 -9.40
CA GLU A 322 7.05 -6.21 -9.14
C GLU A 322 5.60 -6.39 -8.68
N VAL A 323 5.02 -5.39 -8.02
CA VAL A 323 3.61 -5.40 -7.58
C VAL A 323 2.70 -4.76 -8.65
N PHE A 324 3.20 -3.75 -9.37
CA PHE A 324 2.49 -3.05 -10.43
C PHE A 324 3.31 -3.02 -11.73
N PRO A 325 3.29 -4.10 -12.54
CA PRO A 325 4.15 -4.20 -13.73
C PRO A 325 3.90 -3.10 -14.78
N LYS A 326 2.64 -2.65 -14.88
CA LYS A 326 2.19 -1.62 -15.83
C LYS A 326 2.45 -0.20 -15.36
N LEU A 327 3.14 -0.01 -14.22
CA LEU A 327 3.39 1.30 -13.66
C LEU A 327 4.26 2.16 -14.62
N PRO A 328 3.79 3.35 -15.03
CA PRO A 328 4.41 4.17 -16.08
C PRO A 328 5.61 4.97 -15.53
N ILE A 329 6.53 4.29 -14.85
CA ILE A 329 7.75 4.86 -14.27
C ILE A 329 8.99 4.23 -14.91
N SER A 330 9.91 5.08 -15.32
CA SER A 330 11.24 4.72 -15.81
C SER A 330 12.32 5.51 -15.07
N LEU A 331 13.50 4.90 -14.96
CA LEU A 331 14.69 5.49 -14.36
C LEU A 331 15.82 5.42 -15.39
N ASP A 332 16.55 6.52 -15.55
CA ASP A 332 17.70 6.61 -16.44
C ASP A 332 18.85 7.39 -15.79
N GLU A 333 19.85 7.79 -16.58
CA GLU A 333 21.01 8.52 -16.07
C GLU A 333 20.67 9.91 -15.54
N ALA A 334 19.70 10.60 -16.15
CA ALA A 334 19.33 11.95 -15.74
C ALA A 334 18.28 11.98 -14.62
N GLY A 335 17.52 10.90 -14.41
CA GLY A 335 16.66 10.80 -13.22
C GLY A 335 15.50 9.85 -13.35
N LEU A 336 14.35 10.32 -12.87
CA LEU A 336 13.09 9.60 -12.88
C LEU A 336 12.15 10.25 -13.89
N GLN A 337 11.44 9.43 -14.66
CA GLN A 337 10.37 9.87 -15.54
C GLN A 337 9.06 9.15 -15.20
N LEU A 338 7.98 9.91 -15.00
CA LEU A 338 6.61 9.40 -14.98
C LEU A 338 5.91 9.78 -16.28
N MET A 339 5.18 8.83 -16.85
CA MET A 339 4.28 9.09 -17.97
C MET A 339 2.83 9.17 -17.48
N PRO A 340 1.98 10.02 -18.09
CA PRO A 340 0.54 9.98 -17.88
C PRO A 340 -0.02 8.57 -18.14
N THR A 341 -1.12 8.24 -17.47
CA THR A 341 -1.77 6.94 -17.63
C THR A 341 -3.27 7.11 -17.52
N ASP A 342 -4.01 6.15 -18.08
CA ASP A 342 -5.46 6.18 -18.04
C ASP A 342 -5.97 6.02 -16.60
N PRO A 343 -7.14 6.59 -16.25
CA PRO A 343 -7.70 6.44 -14.91
C PRO A 343 -7.89 4.98 -14.48
N GLY A 344 -8.13 4.07 -15.42
CA GLY A 344 -8.30 2.63 -15.16
C GLY A 344 -7.00 1.88 -14.85
N THR A 345 -5.84 2.46 -15.14
CA THR A 345 -4.50 1.87 -14.89
C THR A 345 -3.80 2.53 -13.70
N LEU A 346 -4.48 3.43 -12.98
CA LEU A 346 -4.01 3.97 -11.71
C LEU A 346 -3.91 2.86 -10.65
N LEU A 347 -3.01 3.05 -9.69
CA LEU A 347 -2.84 2.14 -8.54
C LEU A 347 -4.16 1.91 -7.77
N VAL A 348 -5.00 2.95 -7.72
CA VAL A 348 -6.40 2.85 -7.29
C VAL A 348 -7.26 3.58 -8.32
N PRO A 349 -8.01 2.85 -9.17
CA PRO A 349 -8.90 3.45 -10.15
C PRO A 349 -9.94 4.36 -9.48
N PRO A 350 -10.31 5.50 -10.08
CA PRO A 350 -11.40 6.31 -9.57
C PRO A 350 -12.71 5.54 -9.70
N LYS A 351 -13.66 5.82 -8.79
CA LYS A 351 -15.00 5.26 -8.89
C LYS A 351 -15.58 5.62 -10.27
N PRO A 352 -16.09 4.65 -11.05
CA PRO A 352 -16.70 4.94 -12.33
C PRO A 352 -17.82 5.95 -12.11
N ALA A 353 -17.79 7.06 -12.88
CA ALA A 353 -18.87 8.03 -12.84
C ALA A 353 -20.18 7.28 -13.15
N ARG A 354 -21.19 7.41 -12.28
CA ARG A 354 -22.55 6.95 -12.62
C ARG A 354 -22.93 7.67 -13.91
N ARG A 355 -22.97 6.93 -15.01
CA ARG A 355 -23.51 7.42 -16.28
C ARG A 355 -24.91 7.93 -15.96
N LYS A 356 -25.11 9.26 -15.97
CA LYS A 356 -26.47 9.82 -15.94
C LYS A 356 -27.17 9.17 -17.12
N ALA A 357 -28.19 8.36 -16.86
CA ALA A 357 -29.05 7.87 -17.91
C ALA A 357 -29.51 9.11 -18.67
N ALA A 358 -29.12 9.21 -19.94
CA ALA A 358 -29.69 10.20 -20.83
C ALA A 358 -31.20 9.91 -20.79
N ALA A 359 -31.96 10.81 -20.16
CA ALA A 359 -33.39 10.86 -20.33
C ALA A 359 -33.60 11.12 -21.82
N ALA A 360 -33.74 10.05 -22.58
CA ALA A 360 -34.21 10.10 -23.94
C ALA A 360 -35.58 10.75 -23.86
N GLY A 361 -35.68 11.94 -24.47
CA GLY A 361 -36.95 12.59 -24.69
C GLY A 361 -37.86 11.65 -25.46
N ALA A 362 -38.92 11.19 -24.81
CA ALA A 362 -40.16 10.85 -25.46
C ALA A 362 -41.12 12.02 -25.20
N GLY A 363 -40.81 13.15 -25.83
CA GLY A 363 -41.75 14.24 -26.07
C GLY A 363 -42.07 14.22 -27.56
N ALA A 364 -42.94 13.31 -27.97
CA ALA A 364 -43.53 13.25 -29.30
C ALA A 364 -44.86 12.50 -29.21
N ALA A 365 -45.91 13.23 -28.86
CA ALA A 365 -47.28 13.17 -29.41
C ALA A 365 -48.13 14.19 -28.65
#